data_AF-A0A924DFS5-F1
#
_entry.id   AF-A0A924DFS5-F1
#
_cell.length_a   1.000
_cell.length_b   1.000
_cell.length_c   1.000
_cell.angle_alpha   90.00
_cell.angle_beta   90.00
_cell.angle_gamma   90.00
#
_symmetry.space_group_name_H-M   'P 1'
#
loop_
_entity.id
_entity.type
_entity.pdbx_description
1 polymer ?
#
loop_
_entity_poly.entity_id
_entity_poly.type
_entity_poly.pdbx_seq_one_letter_code
_entity_poly.pdbx_strand_id
1 'polypeptide(L)'
;MDSRDNRTVALIKSLETKNRFYALVTPESGIRNAETVERIPEDLLLGIAYPCLEDGLNDFAVIRTTFETLDYFPEDDPVRDEMMEIISDARGNLTRRLKELRDRIRSNTAIFLGTDYNEFKSYALDMAIGRGYPRRNLDSMMKLNVFSMVAQEGGSDGNADVYRYEFAVPIDPKILKETPARDFIVLLFEDVLHSVLDDANYTGRFMFDKNVFQKFIAVMFVNYATTDPMFYGINRQDYAVSADKDMDQTPLYVAIRKEITEIEERKLSEGNSAPSMFTSPFSPPVPPTSLYPTAISTPSPDDGENSGFMMFGDSIDLPAEIKNEEALMGSITSLCSAAKLLLRKNDPDTERFARLILTDAVRLVDELKRLHILPPQAINPGLSD
;
A
#
# COMPACT_ATOMS: atom_id res chain seq x y z
N MET A 1 16.61 -36.60 -9.65
CA MET A 1 16.14 -36.61 -8.24
C MET A 1 17.32 -36.15 -7.43
N ASP A 2 17.54 -34.85 -7.44
CA ASP A 2 18.75 -34.28 -6.86
C ASP A 2 18.65 -34.22 -5.34
N SER A 3 19.81 -34.32 -4.71
CA SER A 3 20.11 -33.95 -3.31
C SER A 3 19.01 -33.12 -2.64
N ARG A 4 18.46 -33.60 -1.51
CA ARG A 4 17.48 -32.85 -0.69
C ARG A 4 17.91 -31.40 -0.59
N ASP A 5 17.16 -30.49 -1.21
CA ASP A 5 17.36 -29.05 -1.07
C ASP A 5 17.35 -28.71 0.43
N ASN A 6 18.53 -28.38 0.97
CA ASN A 6 18.74 -28.13 2.39
C ASN A 6 18.54 -26.65 2.75
N ARG A 7 18.16 -25.81 1.77
CA ARG A 7 17.92 -24.39 1.99
C ARG A 7 16.70 -24.19 2.89
N THR A 8 16.63 -23.06 3.56
CA THR A 8 15.47 -22.65 4.36
C THR A 8 14.89 -21.34 3.85
N VAL A 9 13.61 -21.12 4.12
CA VAL A 9 12.99 -19.82 3.82
C VAL A 9 13.35 -18.87 4.96
N ALA A 10 13.90 -17.70 4.61
CA ALA A 10 14.18 -16.63 5.55
C ALA A 10 13.45 -15.35 5.11
N LEU A 11 12.79 -14.69 6.06
CA LEU A 11 12.38 -13.30 5.95
C LEU A 11 13.54 -12.40 6.39
N ILE A 12 14.15 -11.71 5.44
CA ILE A 12 15.36 -10.91 5.64
C ILE A 12 15.00 -9.43 5.58
N LYS A 13 15.48 -8.64 6.56
CA LYS A 13 15.33 -7.19 6.58
C LYS A 13 16.65 -6.50 6.24
N SER A 14 16.63 -5.56 5.31
CA SER A 14 17.77 -4.67 5.04
C SER A 14 17.84 -3.54 6.07
N LEU A 15 19.01 -3.22 6.62
CA LEU A 15 19.18 -2.03 7.46
C LEU A 15 19.21 -0.75 6.64
N GLU A 16 19.80 -0.82 5.45
CA GLU A 16 19.98 0.31 4.54
C GLU A 16 18.63 0.85 4.04
N THR A 17 17.77 -0.07 3.59
CA THR A 17 16.50 0.27 2.93
C THR A 17 15.31 -0.03 3.79
N LYS A 18 15.48 -0.80 4.88
CA LYS A 18 14.39 -1.27 5.76
C LYS A 18 13.37 -2.18 5.07
N ASN A 19 13.56 -2.55 3.81
CA ASN A 19 12.71 -3.51 3.11
C ASN A 19 12.87 -4.91 3.70
N ARG A 20 11.76 -5.68 3.67
CA ARG A 20 11.73 -7.09 4.05
C ARG A 20 11.41 -7.95 2.84
N PHE A 21 12.23 -8.96 2.59
CA PHE A 21 12.04 -9.90 1.50
C PHE A 21 12.13 -11.33 1.99
N TYR A 22 11.43 -12.24 1.32
CA TYR A 22 11.64 -13.67 1.50
C TYR A 22 12.74 -14.15 0.57
N ALA A 23 13.54 -15.11 1.02
CA ALA A 23 14.53 -15.77 0.18
C ALA A 23 14.73 -17.23 0.60
N LEU A 24 15.22 -18.05 -0.33
CA LEU A 24 15.80 -19.34 0.00
C LEU A 24 17.28 -19.14 0.34
N VAL A 25 17.67 -19.49 1.55
CA VAL A 25 19.04 -19.31 2.05
C VAL A 25 19.67 -20.66 2.40
N THR A 26 20.96 -20.81 2.11
CA THR A 26 21.71 -22.01 2.52
C THR A 26 22.13 -21.89 3.99
N PRO A 27 22.32 -23.00 4.72
CA PRO A 27 22.88 -22.97 6.07
C PRO A 27 24.23 -22.25 6.15
N GLU A 28 25.05 -22.34 5.10
CA GLU A 28 26.38 -21.73 5.03
C GLU A 28 26.35 -20.22 4.79
N SER A 29 25.22 -19.66 4.36
CA SER A 29 25.07 -18.22 4.14
C SER A 29 25.18 -17.40 5.42
N GLY A 30 24.96 -18.04 6.57
CA GLY A 30 24.88 -17.39 7.87
C GLY A 30 23.60 -16.57 8.10
N ILE A 31 22.74 -16.44 7.08
CA ILE A 31 21.48 -15.70 7.15
C ILE A 31 20.41 -16.58 7.82
N ARG A 32 19.78 -16.03 8.85
CA ARG A 32 18.70 -16.66 9.62
C ARG A 32 17.36 -16.01 9.33
N ASN A 33 16.30 -16.74 9.65
CA ASN A 33 14.96 -16.19 9.55
C ASN A 33 14.76 -14.99 10.50
N ALA A 34 14.00 -13.98 10.04
CA ALA A 34 13.80 -12.69 10.71
C ALA A 34 15.09 -11.88 10.94
N GLU A 35 16.20 -12.24 10.30
CA GLU A 35 17.46 -11.52 10.47
C GLU A 35 17.42 -10.14 9.81
N THR A 36 18.11 -9.21 10.45
CA THR A 36 18.35 -7.88 9.93
C THR A 36 19.82 -7.77 9.51
N VAL A 37 20.05 -7.64 8.21
CA VAL A 37 21.39 -7.55 7.59
C VAL A 37 21.68 -6.12 7.17
N GLU A 38 22.95 -5.74 7.05
CA GLU A 38 23.33 -4.39 6.60
C GLU A 38 22.75 -4.10 5.21
N ARG A 39 23.05 -4.99 4.26
CA ARG A 39 22.59 -4.94 2.87
C ARG A 39 22.27 -6.35 2.40
N ILE A 40 21.15 -6.53 1.69
CA ILE A 40 20.78 -7.82 1.10
C ILE A 40 21.63 -8.04 -0.16
N PRO A 41 22.25 -9.23 -0.35
CA PRO A 41 23.06 -9.51 -1.54
C PRO A 41 22.31 -9.21 -2.85
N GLU A 42 23.02 -8.70 -3.85
CA GLU A 42 22.42 -8.24 -5.12
C GLU A 42 21.96 -9.40 -6.01
N ASP A 43 22.65 -10.53 -5.92
CA ASP A 43 22.42 -11.77 -6.68
C ASP A 43 21.39 -12.71 -6.03
N LEU A 44 21.01 -12.46 -4.77
CA LEU A 44 20.01 -13.27 -4.07
C LEU A 44 18.63 -13.07 -4.70
N LEU A 45 17.97 -14.18 -5.03
CA LEU A 45 16.59 -14.18 -5.49
C LEU A 45 15.63 -13.90 -4.33
N LEU A 46 14.82 -12.85 -4.49
CA LEU A 46 13.91 -12.36 -3.47
C LEU A 46 12.45 -12.55 -3.87
N GLY A 47 11.64 -12.94 -2.91
CA GLY A 47 10.19 -12.94 -2.95
C GLY A 47 9.61 -11.72 -2.23
N ILE A 48 8.76 -10.98 -2.93
CA ILE A 48 7.96 -9.88 -2.42
C ILE A 48 6.61 -10.44 -2.01
N ALA A 49 6.28 -10.33 -0.73
CA ALA A 49 4.99 -10.74 -0.16
C ALA A 49 4.57 -9.76 0.96
N TYR A 50 3.56 -10.12 1.75
CA TYR A 50 2.82 -9.27 2.70
C TYR A 50 3.61 -8.21 3.52
N PRO A 51 4.83 -8.43 4.04
CA PRO A 51 5.51 -7.35 4.77
C PRO A 51 6.11 -6.25 3.89
N CYS A 52 6.45 -6.54 2.63
CA CYS A 52 7.39 -5.71 1.88
C CYS A 52 6.81 -4.35 1.49
N LEU A 53 5.58 -4.33 0.92
CA LEU A 53 4.92 -3.06 0.57
C LEU A 53 4.37 -2.36 1.81
N GLU A 54 3.86 -3.12 2.79
CA GLU A 54 3.34 -2.56 4.04
C GLU A 54 4.42 -1.82 4.85
N ASP A 55 5.69 -2.23 4.76
CA ASP A 55 6.77 -1.51 5.44
C ASP A 55 6.91 -0.05 5.00
N GLY A 56 6.56 0.26 3.76
CA GLY A 56 6.53 1.62 3.25
C GLY A 56 5.43 2.48 3.90
N LEU A 57 4.31 1.87 4.30
CA LEU A 57 3.18 2.58 4.93
C LEU A 57 3.58 3.30 6.22
N ASN A 58 4.60 2.80 6.93
CA ASN A 58 5.09 3.47 8.13
C ASN A 58 5.69 4.84 7.82
N ASP A 59 6.50 4.96 6.77
CA ASP A 59 7.10 6.24 6.39
C ASP A 59 6.03 7.18 5.81
N PHE A 60 5.04 6.66 5.06
CA PHE A 60 3.86 7.44 4.65
C PHE A 60 3.07 7.97 5.85
N ALA A 61 2.84 7.13 6.87
CA ALA A 61 2.12 7.52 8.07
C ALA A 61 2.84 8.64 8.82
N VAL A 62 4.18 8.54 8.99
CA VAL A 62 5.00 9.60 9.58
C VAL A 62 4.80 10.92 8.83
N ILE A 63 4.94 10.94 7.51
CA ILE A 63 4.79 12.17 6.72
C ILE A 63 3.40 12.77 6.89
N ARG A 64 2.36 11.94 6.81
CA ARG A 64 0.96 12.41 6.92
C ARG A 64 0.66 12.98 8.30
N THR A 65 1.02 12.27 9.37
CA THR A 65 0.76 12.74 10.73
C THR A 65 1.60 13.97 11.07
N THR A 66 2.81 14.08 10.53
CA THR A 66 3.61 15.30 10.67
C THR A 66 2.94 16.49 9.97
N PHE A 67 2.38 16.33 8.76
CA PHE A 67 1.58 17.39 8.14
C PHE A 67 0.33 17.76 8.94
N GLU A 68 -0.42 16.77 9.44
CA GLU A 68 -1.57 17.02 10.32
C GLU A 68 -1.16 17.80 11.58
N THR A 69 0.07 17.58 12.06
CA THR A 69 0.59 18.28 13.23
C THR A 69 1.04 19.70 12.89
N LEU A 70 1.60 19.92 11.70
CA LEU A 70 2.01 21.24 11.21
C LEU A 70 0.84 22.24 11.18
N ASP A 71 -0.40 21.78 10.94
CA ASP A 71 -1.59 22.64 10.90
C ASP A 71 -1.87 23.36 12.24
N TYR A 72 -1.26 22.91 13.35
CA TYR A 72 -1.40 23.54 14.67
C TYR A 72 -0.37 24.64 14.96
N PHE A 73 0.65 24.81 14.10
CA PHE A 73 1.75 25.75 14.32
C PHE A 73 1.76 26.87 13.27
N PRO A 74 1.91 28.15 13.68
CA PRO A 74 2.09 29.29 12.76
C PRO A 74 3.29 29.11 11.83
N GLU A 75 3.24 29.69 10.62
CA GLU A 75 4.30 29.55 9.60
C GLU A 75 5.71 29.95 10.06
N ASP A 76 5.82 30.87 11.03
CA ASP A 76 7.08 31.38 11.59
C ASP A 76 7.57 30.61 12.83
N ASP A 77 6.87 29.55 13.24
CA ASP A 77 7.25 28.74 14.40
C ASP A 77 8.46 27.83 14.07
N PRO A 78 9.56 27.88 14.84
CA PRO A 78 10.73 27.02 14.66
C PRO A 78 10.41 25.51 14.66
N VAL A 79 9.34 25.09 15.34
CA VAL A 79 8.88 23.70 15.34
C VAL A 79 8.50 23.22 13.95
N ARG A 80 8.07 24.13 13.05
CA ARG A 80 7.78 23.76 11.66
C ARG A 80 9.02 23.29 10.91
N ASP A 81 10.16 23.93 11.13
CA ASP A 81 11.42 23.51 10.51
C ASP A 81 11.81 22.11 10.98
N GLU A 82 11.73 21.84 12.30
CA GLU A 82 11.99 20.51 12.87
C GLU A 82 11.03 19.44 12.32
N MET A 83 9.75 19.78 12.15
CA MET A 83 8.76 18.87 11.55
C MET A 83 9.03 18.61 10.06
N MET A 84 9.47 19.62 9.32
CA MET A 84 9.87 19.44 7.92
C MET A 84 11.13 18.57 7.79
N GLU A 85 12.05 18.60 8.77
CA GLU A 85 13.17 17.66 8.84
C GLU A 85 12.68 16.21 9.02
N ILE A 86 11.69 15.96 9.89
CA ILE A 86 11.08 14.63 10.07
C ILE A 86 10.48 14.13 8.74
N ILE A 87 9.77 15.00 8.01
CA ILE A 87 9.21 14.68 6.69
C ILE A 87 10.33 14.34 5.70
N SER A 88 11.41 15.13 5.69
CA SER A 88 12.58 14.90 4.84
C SER A 88 13.24 13.54 5.11
N ASP A 89 13.42 13.17 6.37
CA ASP A 89 13.99 11.88 6.77
C ASP A 89 13.12 10.70 6.33
N ALA A 90 11.81 10.78 6.58
CA ALA A 90 10.84 9.76 6.15
C ALA A 90 10.79 9.64 4.62
N ARG A 91 10.84 10.76 3.90
CA ARG A 91 10.97 10.80 2.44
C ARG A 91 12.27 10.15 1.96
N GLY A 92 13.38 10.37 2.65
CA GLY A 92 14.66 9.73 2.38
C GLY A 92 14.57 8.20 2.51
N ASN A 93 13.88 7.70 3.53
CA ASN A 93 13.61 6.28 3.70
C ASN A 93 12.75 5.72 2.56
N LEU A 94 11.61 6.36 2.24
CA LEU A 94 10.74 5.96 1.12
C LEU A 94 11.50 5.89 -0.19
N THR A 95 12.33 6.89 -0.45
CA THR A 95 13.17 6.95 -1.66
C THR A 95 14.08 5.73 -1.75
N ARG A 96 14.79 5.38 -0.68
CA ARG A 96 15.66 4.19 -0.65
C ARG A 96 14.88 2.89 -0.86
N ARG A 97 13.74 2.74 -0.17
CA ARG A 97 12.86 1.56 -0.29
C ARG A 97 12.37 1.33 -1.71
N LEU A 98 11.79 2.37 -2.31
CA LEU A 98 11.20 2.31 -3.64
C LEU A 98 12.26 2.13 -4.72
N LYS A 99 13.44 2.74 -4.57
CA LYS A 99 14.58 2.50 -5.46
C LYS A 99 15.01 1.04 -5.46
N GLU A 100 15.22 0.44 -4.28
CA GLU A 100 15.59 -0.98 -4.21
C GLU A 100 14.51 -1.87 -4.83
N LEU A 101 13.23 -1.64 -4.52
CA LEU A 101 12.15 -2.42 -5.10
C LEU A 101 12.12 -2.32 -6.63
N ARG A 102 12.10 -1.10 -7.17
CA ARG A 102 12.14 -0.85 -8.61
C ARG A 102 13.33 -1.55 -9.26
N ASP A 103 14.53 -1.37 -8.70
CA ASP A 103 15.77 -1.86 -9.29
C ASP A 103 15.83 -3.39 -9.27
N ARG A 104 15.41 -4.02 -8.16
CA ARG A 104 15.36 -5.49 -8.06
C ARG A 104 14.27 -6.13 -8.91
N ILE A 105 13.10 -5.49 -9.05
CA ILE A 105 12.06 -5.98 -9.98
C ILE A 105 12.58 -5.87 -11.42
N ARG A 106 13.24 -4.76 -11.77
CA ARG A 106 13.83 -4.53 -13.09
C ARG A 106 14.92 -5.55 -13.43
N SER A 107 15.85 -5.80 -12.51
CA SER A 107 16.90 -6.81 -12.68
C SER A 107 16.36 -8.24 -12.55
N ASN A 108 15.06 -8.41 -12.33
CA ASN A 108 14.40 -9.67 -12.12
C ASN A 108 14.99 -10.43 -10.92
N THR A 109 15.54 -9.75 -9.91
CA THR A 109 16.06 -10.36 -8.66
C THR A 109 15.07 -10.28 -7.51
N ALA A 110 13.99 -9.50 -7.63
CA ALA A 110 12.84 -9.56 -6.74
C ALA A 110 11.53 -9.78 -7.53
N ILE A 111 10.69 -10.70 -7.06
CA ILE A 111 9.46 -11.11 -7.75
C ILE A 111 8.30 -11.10 -6.75
N PHE A 112 7.12 -10.67 -7.18
CA PHE A 112 5.92 -10.73 -6.34
C PHE A 112 5.40 -12.17 -6.33
N LEU A 113 5.37 -12.76 -5.14
CA LEU A 113 4.97 -14.15 -4.93
C LEU A 113 3.45 -14.24 -4.94
N GLY A 114 2.92 -15.22 -5.68
CA GLY A 114 1.51 -15.49 -5.86
C GLY A 114 0.81 -14.52 -6.80
N THR A 115 1.54 -13.63 -7.47
CA THR A 115 0.96 -12.55 -8.30
C THR A 115 1.05 -12.89 -9.79
N ASP A 116 -0.07 -12.87 -10.51
CA ASP A 116 -0.05 -12.86 -11.97
C ASP A 116 0.23 -11.44 -12.47
N TYR A 117 1.38 -11.23 -13.11
CA TYR A 117 1.79 -9.91 -13.59
C TYR A 117 0.90 -9.39 -14.72
N ASN A 118 0.35 -10.26 -15.57
CA ASN A 118 -0.56 -9.85 -16.62
C ASN A 118 -1.90 -9.42 -16.05
N GLU A 119 -2.41 -10.15 -15.05
CA GLU A 119 -3.61 -9.75 -14.31
C GLU A 119 -3.39 -8.42 -13.57
N PHE A 120 -2.27 -8.29 -12.86
CA PHE A 120 -1.84 -7.04 -12.23
C PHE A 120 -1.88 -5.88 -13.22
N LYS A 121 -1.21 -6.04 -14.37
CA LYS A 121 -1.18 -5.00 -15.41
C LYS A 121 -2.58 -4.68 -15.93
N SER A 122 -3.43 -5.68 -16.13
CA SER A 122 -4.80 -5.47 -16.58
C SER A 122 -5.59 -4.61 -15.58
N TYR A 123 -5.53 -4.91 -14.29
CA TYR A 123 -6.20 -4.14 -13.23
C TYR A 123 -5.66 -2.71 -13.14
N ALA A 124 -4.34 -2.53 -13.23
CA ALA A 124 -3.72 -1.21 -13.22
C ALA A 124 -4.08 -0.37 -14.46
N LEU A 125 -4.17 -0.99 -15.66
CA LEU A 125 -4.63 -0.31 -16.86
C LEU A 125 -6.11 0.08 -16.76
N ASP A 126 -6.96 -0.79 -16.22
CA ASP A 126 -8.36 -0.46 -15.96
C ASP A 126 -8.51 0.75 -15.03
N MET A 127 -7.61 0.88 -14.04
CA MET A 127 -7.55 2.02 -13.14
C MET A 127 -7.05 3.30 -13.82
N ALA A 128 -6.00 3.21 -14.65
CA ALA A 128 -5.35 4.37 -15.26
C ALA A 128 -6.12 4.91 -16.48
N ILE A 129 -6.50 4.04 -17.40
CA ILE A 129 -7.06 4.41 -18.72
C ILE A 129 -8.46 3.87 -18.97
N GLY A 130 -8.91 2.89 -18.18
CA GLY A 130 -10.20 2.23 -18.36
C GLY A 130 -11.33 2.91 -17.62
N ARG A 131 -11.99 2.17 -16.72
CA ARG A 131 -13.15 2.63 -15.96
C ARG A 131 -12.80 3.38 -14.67
N GLY A 132 -11.57 3.25 -14.17
CA GLY A 132 -11.21 3.68 -12.82
C GLY A 132 -11.82 2.77 -11.74
N TYR A 133 -11.55 3.06 -10.47
CA TYR A 133 -12.08 2.30 -9.34
C TYR A 133 -12.85 3.21 -8.38
N PRO A 134 -13.98 2.76 -7.80
CA PRO A 134 -14.67 3.53 -6.78
C PRO A 134 -13.75 3.81 -5.58
N ARG A 135 -13.64 5.08 -5.19
CA ARG A 135 -12.77 5.53 -4.08
C ARG A 135 -13.08 4.80 -2.78
N ARG A 136 -14.36 4.62 -2.48
CA ARG A 136 -14.83 3.87 -1.30
C ARG A 136 -14.29 2.43 -1.26
N ASN A 137 -14.13 1.78 -2.42
CA ASN A 137 -13.60 0.42 -2.47
C ASN A 137 -12.10 0.40 -2.15
N LEU A 138 -11.35 1.37 -2.70
CA LEU A 138 -9.93 1.53 -2.40
C LEU A 138 -9.70 1.83 -0.91
N ASP A 139 -10.46 2.77 -0.35
CA ASP A 139 -10.42 3.13 1.07
C ASP A 139 -10.78 1.93 1.96
N SER A 140 -11.88 1.21 1.65
CA SER A 140 -12.34 0.06 2.44
C SER A 140 -11.35 -1.11 2.43
N MET A 141 -10.77 -1.44 1.27
CA MET A 141 -9.87 -2.57 1.12
C MET A 141 -8.53 -2.30 1.84
N MET A 142 -8.06 -1.06 1.77
CA MET A 142 -6.80 -0.65 2.40
C MET A 142 -6.97 -0.23 3.85
N LYS A 143 -8.22 -0.17 4.35
CA LYS A 143 -8.59 0.34 5.69
C LYS A 143 -8.05 1.76 5.93
N LEU A 144 -8.14 2.59 4.91
CA LEU A 144 -7.70 3.99 4.90
C LEU A 144 -8.88 4.90 4.54
N ASN A 145 -8.69 6.20 4.67
CA ASN A 145 -9.63 7.21 4.20
C ASN A 145 -8.86 8.31 3.45
N VAL A 146 -8.13 7.95 2.41
CA VAL A 146 -7.29 8.89 1.65
C VAL A 146 -7.94 9.24 0.31
N PHE A 147 -8.62 8.30 -0.33
CA PHE A 147 -9.20 8.55 -1.65
C PHE A 147 -10.39 9.49 -1.54
N SER A 148 -11.28 9.23 -0.59
CA SER A 148 -12.47 10.04 -0.35
C SER A 148 -12.13 11.44 0.19
N MET A 149 -11.16 11.56 1.10
CA MET A 149 -10.73 12.85 1.66
C MET A 149 -10.20 13.81 0.59
N VAL A 150 -9.26 13.35 -0.25
CA VAL A 150 -8.72 14.18 -1.34
C VAL A 150 -9.81 14.60 -2.34
N ALA A 151 -10.80 13.74 -2.60
CA ALA A 151 -11.91 14.10 -3.48
C ALA A 151 -12.80 15.20 -2.89
N GLN A 152 -12.99 15.20 -1.57
CA GLN A 152 -13.77 16.23 -0.86
C GLN A 152 -13.02 17.56 -0.82
N GLU A 153 -11.73 17.55 -0.48
CA GLU A 153 -10.90 18.75 -0.38
C GLU A 153 -10.60 19.39 -1.75
N GLY A 154 -10.56 18.58 -2.82
CA GLY A 154 -10.25 19.04 -4.17
C GLY A 154 -11.37 19.80 -4.89
N GLY A 155 -12.60 19.83 -4.34
CA GLY A 155 -13.78 20.43 -4.97
C GLY A 155 -14.22 19.66 -6.24
N SER A 156 -15.25 18.81 -6.14
CA SER A 156 -15.55 17.88 -7.23
C SER A 156 -16.35 18.52 -8.38
N ASP A 157 -15.80 18.47 -9.59
CA ASP A 157 -16.56 18.43 -10.85
C ASP A 157 -17.06 17.00 -11.08
N GLY A 158 -18.30 16.69 -10.68
CA GLY A 158 -19.16 15.61 -11.19
C GLY A 158 -18.72 14.13 -11.12
N ASN A 159 -17.44 13.81 -10.90
CA ASN A 159 -16.88 12.45 -10.95
C ASN A 159 -16.13 12.09 -9.66
N ALA A 160 -16.58 12.66 -8.54
CA ALA A 160 -15.95 12.56 -7.22
C ALA A 160 -15.71 11.12 -6.75
N ASP A 161 -16.55 10.18 -7.17
CA ASP A 161 -16.61 8.85 -6.58
C ASP A 161 -15.59 7.86 -7.14
N VAL A 162 -14.95 8.20 -8.27
CA VAL A 162 -14.00 7.31 -8.96
C VAL A 162 -12.58 7.85 -8.86
N TYR A 163 -11.64 6.97 -8.53
CA TYR A 163 -10.21 7.22 -8.65
C TYR A 163 -9.70 6.69 -9.98
N ARG A 164 -8.87 7.50 -10.64
CA ARG A 164 -8.09 7.12 -11.82
C ARG A 164 -6.63 7.37 -11.51
N TYR A 165 -5.80 6.38 -11.85
CA TYR A 165 -4.36 6.54 -11.68
C TYR A 165 -3.82 7.46 -12.76
N GLU A 166 -3.21 8.57 -12.35
CA GLU A 166 -2.62 9.55 -13.26
C GLU A 166 -1.09 9.49 -13.15
N PHE A 167 -0.42 9.11 -14.24
CA PHE A 167 1.03 9.18 -14.31
C PHE A 167 1.48 10.64 -14.22
N ALA A 168 2.52 10.92 -13.43
CA ALA A 168 3.06 12.27 -13.25
C ALA A 168 3.58 12.83 -14.58
N VAL A 169 4.20 11.97 -15.39
CA VAL A 169 4.55 12.27 -16.77
C VAL A 169 3.52 11.57 -17.66
N PRO A 170 2.77 12.30 -18.52
CA PRO A 170 1.81 11.68 -19.43
C PRO A 170 2.47 10.64 -20.34
N ILE A 171 1.91 9.43 -20.39
CA ILE A 171 2.38 8.33 -21.26
C ILE A 171 1.24 7.95 -22.21
N ASP A 172 1.56 7.72 -23.49
CA ASP A 172 0.59 7.26 -24.47
C ASP A 172 -0.05 5.92 -23.99
N PRO A 173 -1.39 5.84 -23.89
CA PRO A 173 -2.09 4.61 -23.54
C PRO A 173 -1.72 3.39 -24.39
N LYS A 174 -1.31 3.58 -25.66
CA LYS A 174 -0.83 2.47 -26.51
C LYS A 174 0.48 1.89 -25.99
N ILE A 175 1.43 2.75 -25.61
CA ILE A 175 2.71 2.33 -25.03
C ILE A 175 2.45 1.57 -23.73
N LEU A 176 1.58 2.08 -22.85
CA LEU A 176 1.20 1.39 -21.62
C LEU A 176 0.63 -0.01 -21.88
N LYS A 177 -0.25 -0.15 -22.88
CA LYS A 177 -0.85 -1.44 -23.26
C LYS A 177 0.16 -2.41 -23.86
N GLU A 178 1.13 -1.94 -24.62
CA GLU A 178 2.14 -2.78 -25.29
C GLU A 178 3.31 -3.16 -24.37
N THR A 179 3.54 -2.42 -23.28
CA THR A 179 4.65 -2.65 -22.35
C THR A 179 4.53 -4.02 -21.65
N PRO A 180 5.56 -4.89 -21.65
CA PRO A 180 5.49 -6.17 -20.94
C PRO A 180 5.10 -6.02 -19.46
N ALA A 181 4.41 -7.01 -18.90
CA ALA A 181 3.79 -6.88 -17.59
C ALA A 181 4.76 -6.52 -16.45
N ARG A 182 5.95 -7.16 -16.42
CA ARG A 182 7.01 -6.81 -15.45
C ARG A 182 7.48 -5.37 -15.64
N ASP A 183 7.76 -4.97 -16.88
CA ASP A 183 8.29 -3.65 -17.18
C ASP A 183 7.24 -2.57 -16.88
N PHE A 184 5.95 -2.89 -17.01
CA PHE A 184 4.84 -2.05 -16.60
C PHE A 184 4.77 -1.89 -15.07
N ILE A 185 5.01 -2.95 -14.29
CA ILE A 185 5.13 -2.84 -12.82
C ILE A 185 6.30 -1.93 -12.45
N VAL A 186 7.46 -2.10 -13.11
CA VAL A 186 8.63 -1.23 -12.92
C VAL A 186 8.26 0.23 -13.21
N LEU A 187 7.55 0.49 -14.30
CA LEU A 187 7.07 1.82 -14.68
C LEU A 187 6.17 2.46 -13.60
N LEU A 188 5.29 1.69 -12.97
CA LEU A 188 4.46 2.18 -11.86
C LEU A 188 5.30 2.57 -10.64
N PHE A 189 6.29 1.74 -10.27
CA PHE A 189 7.20 2.09 -9.17
C PHE A 189 8.08 3.29 -9.52
N GLU A 190 8.46 3.46 -10.78
CA GLU A 190 9.13 4.67 -11.26
C GLU A 190 8.27 5.92 -11.13
N ASP A 191 6.99 5.83 -11.49
CA ASP A 191 6.06 6.95 -11.36
C ASP A 191 5.83 7.34 -9.90
N VAL A 192 5.64 6.35 -9.01
CA VAL A 192 5.54 6.60 -7.56
C VAL A 192 6.82 7.23 -7.03
N LEU A 193 7.99 6.70 -7.41
CA LEU A 193 9.27 7.26 -6.99
C LEU A 193 9.48 8.67 -7.55
N HIS A 194 9.05 8.95 -8.77
CA HIS A 194 9.09 10.29 -9.35
C HIS A 194 8.25 11.27 -8.51
N SER A 195 7.01 10.88 -8.15
CA SER A 195 6.18 11.66 -7.24
C SER A 195 6.81 11.87 -5.85
N VAL A 196 7.47 10.86 -5.28
CA VAL A 196 8.21 10.97 -4.00
C VAL A 196 9.40 11.92 -4.12
N LEU A 197 10.05 12.01 -5.28
CA LEU A 197 11.21 12.87 -5.50
C LEU A 197 10.85 14.31 -5.87
N ASP A 198 9.57 14.62 -6.08
CA ASP A 198 9.13 15.97 -6.39
C ASP A 198 8.80 16.77 -5.12
N ASP A 199 9.56 17.84 -4.88
CA ASP A 199 9.41 18.72 -3.71
C ASP A 199 8.04 19.41 -3.66
N ALA A 200 7.41 19.65 -4.81
CA ALA A 200 6.09 20.26 -4.88
C ALA A 200 5.00 19.42 -4.18
N ASN A 201 5.23 18.11 -4.03
CA ASN A 201 4.30 17.23 -3.32
C ASN A 201 4.42 17.31 -1.80
N TYR A 202 5.41 18.04 -1.27
CA TYR A 202 5.67 18.17 0.18
C TYR A 202 5.32 19.57 0.71
N THR A 203 4.59 20.38 -0.05
CA THR A 203 4.12 21.70 0.41
C THR A 203 2.93 21.61 1.37
N GLY A 204 2.29 20.44 1.49
CA GLY A 204 1.20 20.21 2.42
C GLY A 204 0.55 18.84 2.26
N ARG A 205 -0.28 18.46 3.24
CA ARG A 205 -0.94 17.16 3.33
C ARG A 205 -1.69 16.79 2.06
N PHE A 206 -2.52 17.70 1.55
CA PHE A 206 -3.35 17.45 0.37
C PHE A 206 -2.53 17.07 -0.86
N MET A 207 -1.45 17.83 -1.14
CA MET A 207 -0.58 17.57 -2.29
C MET A 207 0.13 16.22 -2.15
N PHE A 208 0.63 15.92 -0.95
CA PHE A 208 1.24 14.62 -0.65
C PHE A 208 0.26 13.46 -0.83
N ASP A 209 -0.92 13.57 -0.24
CA ASP A 209 -1.94 12.52 -0.29
C ASP A 209 -2.40 12.27 -1.73
N LYS A 210 -2.68 13.34 -2.49
CA LYS A 210 -3.14 13.27 -3.88
C LYS A 210 -2.09 12.70 -4.82
N ASN A 211 -0.86 13.22 -4.78
CA ASN A 211 0.13 12.97 -5.83
C ASN A 211 1.10 11.83 -5.49
N VAL A 212 1.25 11.47 -4.21
CA VAL A 212 2.20 10.46 -3.75
C VAL A 212 1.47 9.29 -3.10
N PHE A 213 0.72 9.54 -2.02
CA PHE A 213 0.18 8.46 -1.20
C PHE A 213 -0.89 7.65 -1.93
N GLN A 214 -1.85 8.31 -2.60
CA GLN A 214 -2.86 7.62 -3.41
C GLN A 214 -2.25 6.73 -4.48
N LYS A 215 -1.16 7.16 -5.13
CA LYS A 215 -0.47 6.35 -6.14
C LYS A 215 0.14 5.08 -5.54
N PHE A 216 0.84 5.21 -4.41
CA PHE A 216 1.41 4.05 -3.72
C PHE A 216 0.31 3.07 -3.28
N ILE A 217 -0.77 3.58 -2.70
CA ILE A 217 -1.90 2.76 -2.27
C ILE A 217 -2.61 2.11 -3.45
N ALA A 218 -2.72 2.78 -4.60
CA ALA A 218 -3.26 2.18 -5.81
C ALA A 218 -2.43 0.98 -6.29
N VAL A 219 -1.09 1.08 -6.27
CA VAL A 219 -0.19 -0.03 -6.59
C VAL A 219 -0.36 -1.17 -5.60
N MET A 220 -0.44 -0.88 -4.29
CA MET A 220 -0.73 -1.88 -3.28
C MET A 220 -2.08 -2.56 -3.50
N PHE A 221 -3.14 -1.80 -3.77
CA PHE A 221 -4.47 -2.34 -4.04
C PHE A 221 -4.46 -3.32 -5.20
N VAL A 222 -3.83 -2.95 -6.32
CA VAL A 222 -3.72 -3.85 -7.47
C VAL A 222 -2.97 -5.12 -7.08
N ASN A 223 -1.85 -4.98 -6.36
CA ASN A 223 -1.11 -6.14 -5.85
C ASN A 223 -2.00 -7.05 -4.99
N TYR A 224 -2.79 -6.49 -4.07
CA TYR A 224 -3.72 -7.25 -3.22
C TYR A 224 -4.91 -7.86 -3.97
N ALA A 225 -5.30 -7.27 -5.10
CA ALA A 225 -6.39 -7.79 -5.91
C ALA A 225 -5.95 -8.98 -6.77
N THR A 226 -4.67 -9.07 -7.10
CA THR A 226 -4.13 -10.03 -8.09
C THR A 226 -3.09 -10.98 -7.50
N THR A 227 -2.94 -11.04 -6.17
CA THR A 227 -2.06 -12.00 -5.49
C THR A 227 -2.90 -13.04 -4.75
N ASP A 228 -2.44 -14.29 -4.77
CA ASP A 228 -3.06 -15.36 -4.01
C ASP A 228 -3.06 -15.00 -2.50
N PRO A 229 -4.23 -15.02 -1.82
CA PRO A 229 -4.32 -14.71 -0.40
C PRO A 229 -3.37 -15.48 0.52
N MET A 230 -2.90 -16.67 0.12
CA MET A 230 -1.87 -17.41 0.84
C MET A 230 -0.64 -16.53 1.14
N PHE A 231 -0.24 -15.65 0.20
CA PHE A 231 0.93 -14.78 0.34
C PHE A 231 0.67 -13.49 1.11
N TYR A 232 -0.57 -13.29 1.59
CA TYR A 232 -0.91 -12.24 2.56
C TYR A 232 -0.76 -12.69 4.02
N GLY A 233 -0.42 -13.95 4.27
CA GLY A 233 -0.39 -14.49 5.64
C GLY A 233 -1.78 -14.45 6.26
N ILE A 234 -2.73 -15.19 5.71
CA ILE A 234 -4.12 -15.23 6.22
C ILE A 234 -4.25 -15.90 7.60
N ASN A 235 -3.22 -16.57 8.11
CA ASN A 235 -3.27 -17.25 9.40
C ASN A 235 -2.53 -16.47 10.48
N ARG A 236 -3.08 -16.42 11.70
CA ARG A 236 -2.42 -15.82 12.88
C ARG A 236 -0.99 -16.31 13.10
N GLN A 237 -0.69 -17.55 12.68
CA GLN A 237 0.63 -18.17 12.82
C GLN A 237 1.69 -17.59 11.88
N ASP A 238 1.26 -17.00 10.75
CA ASP A 238 2.13 -16.30 9.80
C ASP A 238 2.62 -14.95 10.36
N TYR A 239 1.92 -14.45 11.39
CA TYR A 239 2.30 -13.28 12.17
C TYR A 239 3.19 -13.68 13.37
N ALA A 240 4.00 -12.73 13.86
CA ALA A 240 5.05 -12.95 14.87
C ALA A 240 6.19 -13.86 14.40
N VAL A 241 6.79 -13.52 13.25
CA VAL A 241 8.04 -14.13 12.78
C VAL A 241 9.17 -13.77 13.73
N SER A 242 9.89 -14.77 14.24
CA SER A 242 11.10 -14.60 15.05
C SER A 242 12.13 -15.65 14.66
N ALA A 243 13.40 -15.39 15.00
CA ALA A 243 14.49 -16.33 14.72
C ALA A 243 14.35 -17.66 15.48
N ASP A 244 13.66 -17.64 16.64
CA ASP A 244 13.52 -18.81 17.52
C ASP A 244 12.27 -19.65 17.22
N LYS A 245 11.38 -19.17 16.34
CA LYS A 245 10.15 -19.87 16.01
C LYS A 245 10.37 -20.70 14.75
N ASP A 246 10.00 -21.98 14.82
CA ASP A 246 9.96 -22.84 13.63
C ASP A 246 8.83 -22.36 12.71
N MET A 247 9.23 -21.77 11.59
CA MET A 247 8.33 -21.27 10.56
C MET A 247 8.31 -22.19 9.34
N ASP A 248 9.24 -23.14 9.21
CA ASP A 248 9.45 -23.90 7.96
C ASP A 248 8.21 -24.72 7.55
N GLN A 249 7.37 -25.08 8.52
CA GLN A 249 6.16 -25.86 8.30
C GLN A 249 4.88 -25.01 8.22
N THR A 250 4.96 -23.68 8.34
CA THR A 250 3.75 -22.85 8.20
C THR A 250 3.29 -22.84 6.73
N PRO A 251 1.96 -22.72 6.48
CA PRO A 251 1.44 -22.70 5.11
C PRO A 251 2.11 -21.66 4.22
N LEU A 252 2.36 -20.46 4.76
CA LEU A 252 3.03 -19.37 4.04
C LEU A 252 4.47 -19.76 3.64
N TYR A 253 5.28 -20.28 4.57
CA TYR A 253 6.69 -20.60 4.28
C TYR A 253 6.82 -21.79 3.32
N VAL A 254 5.93 -22.77 3.43
CA VAL A 254 5.85 -23.88 2.46
C VAL A 254 5.49 -23.36 1.07
N ALA A 255 4.52 -22.45 0.96
CA ALA A 255 4.13 -21.84 -0.32
C ALA A 255 5.27 -21.00 -0.93
N ILE A 256 5.90 -20.15 -0.12
CA ILE A 256 7.06 -19.33 -0.53
C ILE A 256 8.20 -20.21 -1.02
N ARG A 257 8.55 -21.26 -0.27
CA ARG A 257 9.60 -22.20 -0.67
C ARG A 257 9.33 -22.76 -2.06
N LYS A 258 8.13 -23.31 -2.24
CA LYS A 258 7.70 -23.91 -3.50
C LYS A 258 7.82 -22.91 -4.65
N GLU A 259 7.28 -21.71 -4.48
CA GLU A 259 7.24 -20.72 -5.55
C GLU A 259 8.63 -20.17 -5.91
N ILE A 260 9.48 -19.87 -4.92
CA ILE A 260 10.86 -19.44 -5.20
C ILE A 260 11.63 -20.54 -5.93
N THR A 261 11.50 -21.82 -5.53
CA THR A 261 12.13 -22.93 -6.24
C THR A 261 11.65 -23.05 -7.68
N GLU A 262 10.33 -22.97 -7.92
CA GLU A 262 9.76 -23.02 -9.28
C GLU A 262 10.25 -21.85 -10.16
N ILE A 263 10.42 -20.66 -9.57
CA ILE A 263 11.00 -19.50 -10.26
C ILE A 263 12.47 -19.74 -10.62
N GLU A 264 13.28 -20.29 -9.71
CA GLU A 264 14.68 -20.61 -9.99
C GLU A 264 14.81 -21.62 -11.13
N GLU A 265 14.01 -22.69 -11.10
CA GLU A 265 13.98 -23.70 -12.15
C GLU A 265 13.60 -23.10 -13.51
N ARG A 266 12.57 -22.23 -13.53
CA ARG A 266 12.17 -21.51 -14.75
C ARG A 266 13.30 -20.65 -15.29
N LYS A 267 13.96 -19.87 -14.44
CA LYS A 267 15.11 -19.04 -14.84
C LYS A 267 16.28 -19.85 -15.34
N LEU A 268 16.56 -21.00 -14.75
CA LEU A 268 17.61 -21.91 -15.23
C LEU A 268 17.26 -22.47 -16.62
N SER A 269 16.00 -22.81 -16.86
CA SER A 269 15.54 -23.27 -18.18
C SER A 269 15.58 -22.16 -19.25
N GLU A 270 15.22 -20.93 -18.88
CA GLU A 270 15.25 -19.76 -19.76
C GLU A 270 16.68 -19.27 -20.02
N GLY A 271 17.57 -19.31 -19.02
CA GLY A 271 18.98 -18.92 -19.14
C GLY A 271 19.82 -19.87 -19.99
N ASN A 272 19.38 -21.13 -20.15
CA ASN A 272 19.94 -22.07 -21.13
C ASN A 272 19.43 -21.83 -22.57
N SER A 273 18.52 -20.88 -22.76
CA SER A 273 18.10 -20.36 -24.06
C SER A 273 18.79 -19.01 -24.28
N ALA A 274 19.66 -18.92 -25.28
CA ALA A 274 20.55 -17.77 -25.51
C ALA A 274 19.83 -16.39 -25.47
N PRO A 275 20.47 -15.32 -24.97
CA PRO A 275 19.81 -14.04 -24.73
C PRO A 275 19.49 -13.31 -26.03
N SER A 276 18.21 -12.95 -26.20
CA SER A 276 17.76 -11.97 -27.18
C SER A 276 18.14 -10.57 -26.70
N MET A 277 19.09 -9.93 -27.41
CA MET A 277 19.45 -8.54 -27.18
C MET A 277 18.30 -7.63 -27.63
N PHE A 278 17.51 -7.10 -26.70
CA PHE A 278 16.72 -5.90 -26.94
C PHE A 278 17.44 -4.69 -26.31
N THR A 279 18.04 -3.89 -27.17
CA THR A 279 18.61 -2.58 -26.84
C THR A 279 17.49 -1.58 -26.55
N SER A 280 17.59 -0.89 -25.41
CA SER A 280 16.71 0.19 -24.96
C SER A 280 16.59 1.33 -25.98
N PRO A 281 15.39 1.90 -26.26
CA PRO A 281 15.22 2.99 -27.21
C PRO A 281 15.40 4.41 -26.63
N PHE A 282 15.78 4.57 -25.36
CA PHE A 282 15.84 5.92 -24.76
C PHE A 282 17.21 6.58 -24.93
N SER A 283 17.34 7.41 -25.96
CA SER A 283 18.20 8.59 -25.96
C SER A 283 17.32 9.85 -26.00
N PRO A 284 17.61 10.89 -25.20
CA PRO A 284 16.80 12.10 -25.17
C PRO A 284 17.09 12.98 -26.41
N PRO A 285 16.08 13.55 -27.10
CA PRO A 285 16.32 14.52 -28.14
C PRO A 285 16.48 15.94 -27.58
N VAL A 286 17.51 16.62 -28.08
CA VAL A 286 17.79 18.06 -27.96
C VAL A 286 16.72 18.86 -28.73
N PRO A 287 16.29 20.06 -28.27
CA PRO A 287 15.18 20.77 -28.89
C PRO A 287 15.65 21.69 -30.04
N PRO A 288 14.77 21.98 -31.02
CA PRO A 288 14.82 23.25 -31.72
C PRO A 288 13.53 24.07 -31.57
N THR A 289 13.73 25.27 -31.03
CA THR A 289 13.25 26.57 -31.51
C THR A 289 11.97 26.63 -32.38
N SER A 290 10.91 27.22 -31.78
CA SER A 290 9.96 28.23 -32.33
C SER A 290 9.55 28.15 -33.81
N LEU A 291 8.23 28.12 -34.06
CA LEU A 291 7.47 29.17 -34.79
C LEU A 291 5.95 28.89 -34.76
N TYR A 292 5.17 29.88 -34.31
CA TYR A 292 3.73 30.04 -34.55
C TYR A 292 3.47 30.38 -36.05
N PRO A 293 2.26 30.17 -36.66
CA PRO A 293 0.99 30.81 -36.23
C PRO A 293 -0.36 30.09 -36.46
N THR A 294 -1.31 30.46 -35.57
CA THR A 294 -2.77 30.75 -35.67
C THR A 294 -3.67 30.13 -36.77
N ALA A 295 -4.79 29.50 -36.37
CA ALA A 295 -6.18 29.98 -36.64
C ALA A 295 -7.29 28.96 -36.26
N ILE A 296 -8.15 29.37 -35.31
CA ILE A 296 -9.62 29.29 -35.20
C ILE A 296 -10.36 28.19 -36.00
N SER A 297 -11.17 27.36 -35.30
CA SER A 297 -12.60 27.12 -35.59
C SER A 297 -13.28 26.28 -34.50
N THR A 298 -14.35 26.83 -33.91
CA THR A 298 -15.44 26.13 -33.20
C THR A 298 -16.43 25.57 -34.23
N PRO A 299 -17.19 24.50 -33.91
CA PRO A 299 -18.51 24.69 -33.31
C PRO A 299 -18.92 23.64 -32.25
N SER A 300 -19.83 24.05 -31.35
CA SER A 300 -20.68 23.20 -30.50
C SER A 300 -22.00 22.84 -31.25
N PRO A 301 -23.00 22.27 -30.57
CA PRO A 301 -23.12 20.93 -29.97
C PRO A 301 -24.18 20.11 -30.72
N ASP A 302 -24.28 18.80 -30.50
CA ASP A 302 -25.54 18.11 -30.80
C ASP A 302 -25.81 16.96 -29.83
N ASP A 303 -27.05 16.97 -29.36
CA ASP A 303 -27.63 16.09 -28.37
C ASP A 303 -27.92 14.71 -28.96
N GLY A 304 -27.75 13.68 -28.14
CA GLY A 304 -28.00 12.31 -28.53
C GLY A 304 -28.29 11.44 -27.32
N GLU A 305 -29.49 11.61 -26.76
CA GLU A 305 -30.12 10.68 -25.85
C GLU A 305 -30.04 9.24 -26.39
N ASN A 306 -29.49 8.31 -25.60
CA ASN A 306 -30.03 6.96 -25.61
C ASN A 306 -29.82 6.28 -24.25
N SER A 307 -30.93 6.25 -23.51
CA SER A 307 -31.13 5.60 -22.23
C SER A 307 -31.21 4.08 -22.41
N GLY A 308 -30.16 3.38 -21.98
CA GLY A 308 -30.13 1.93 -21.82
C GLY A 308 -29.98 1.55 -20.35
N PHE A 309 -31.04 1.76 -19.56
CA PHE A 309 -31.15 1.34 -18.17
C PHE A 309 -31.16 -0.19 -18.10
N MET A 310 -30.05 -0.83 -17.72
CA MET A 310 -30.06 -2.19 -17.17
C MET A 310 -29.90 -2.11 -15.66
N MET A 311 -31.04 -2.27 -15.00
CA MET A 311 -31.16 -2.58 -13.58
C MET A 311 -30.50 -3.93 -13.32
N PHE A 312 -29.33 -3.94 -12.70
CA PHE A 312 -28.95 -5.03 -11.80
C PHE A 312 -29.26 -4.56 -10.38
N GLY A 313 -30.53 -4.69 -10.03
CA GLY A 313 -30.91 -4.91 -8.65
C GLY A 313 -30.62 -6.37 -8.34
N ASP A 314 -29.50 -6.61 -7.68
CA ASP A 314 -29.41 -7.69 -6.70
C ASP A 314 -28.97 -7.04 -5.39
N SER A 315 -29.95 -6.96 -4.51
CA SER A 315 -29.80 -6.65 -3.10
C SER A 315 -28.67 -7.51 -2.54
N ILE A 316 -27.57 -6.89 -2.13
CA ILE A 316 -26.60 -7.55 -1.27
C ILE A 316 -27.30 -7.76 0.07
N ASP A 317 -27.85 -8.96 0.26
CA ASP A 317 -28.28 -9.44 1.57
C ASP A 317 -27.06 -9.43 2.48
N LEU A 318 -27.02 -8.45 3.38
CA LEU A 318 -26.08 -8.43 4.49
C LEU A 318 -26.38 -9.65 5.38
N PRO A 319 -25.36 -10.44 5.77
CA PRO A 319 -25.57 -11.55 6.68
C PRO A 319 -26.16 -11.01 7.99
N ALA A 320 -27.35 -11.51 8.35
CA ALA A 320 -28.12 -11.09 9.53
C ALA A 320 -27.53 -11.56 10.88
N GLU A 321 -26.32 -12.12 10.91
CA GLU A 321 -25.74 -12.72 12.11
C GLU A 321 -24.31 -12.24 12.41
N ILE A 322 -24.26 -11.32 13.38
CA ILE A 322 -23.25 -11.10 14.43
C ILE A 322 -21.86 -11.75 14.18
N LYS A 323 -21.03 -11.10 13.36
CA LYS A 323 -19.56 -11.24 13.39
C LYS A 323 -18.81 -9.94 13.74
N ASN A 324 -19.51 -8.80 13.78
CA ASN A 324 -18.92 -7.50 14.06
C ASN A 324 -19.01 -7.08 15.53
N GLU A 325 -19.97 -7.61 16.31
CA GLU A 325 -20.13 -7.23 17.71
C GLU A 325 -18.90 -7.58 18.54
N GLU A 326 -18.42 -8.82 18.48
CA GLU A 326 -17.26 -9.25 19.29
C GLU A 326 -15.97 -8.50 18.92
N ALA A 327 -15.75 -8.23 17.63
CA ALA A 327 -14.58 -7.50 17.14
C ALA A 327 -14.58 -6.02 17.57
N LEU A 328 -15.74 -5.34 17.47
CA LEU A 328 -15.89 -3.95 17.88
C LEU A 328 -15.90 -3.82 19.41
N MET A 329 -16.70 -4.65 20.09
CA MET A 329 -16.84 -4.61 21.54
C MET A 329 -15.58 -5.06 22.27
N GLY A 330 -14.79 -5.99 21.72
CA GLY A 330 -13.50 -6.40 22.28
C GLY A 330 -12.51 -5.23 22.35
N SER A 331 -12.44 -4.44 21.28
CA SER A 331 -11.54 -3.26 21.21
C SER A 331 -11.99 -2.14 22.16
N ILE A 332 -13.30 -1.85 22.20
CA ILE A 332 -13.86 -0.84 23.10
C ILE A 332 -13.68 -1.26 24.58
N THR A 333 -13.87 -2.55 24.89
CA THR A 333 -13.66 -3.09 26.24
C THR A 333 -12.21 -2.98 26.68
N SER A 334 -11.26 -3.22 25.77
CA SER A 334 -9.82 -3.05 26.03
C SER A 334 -9.47 -1.60 26.35
N LEU A 335 -10.01 -0.64 25.58
CA LEU A 335 -9.83 0.79 25.82
C LEU A 335 -10.40 1.23 27.17
N CYS A 336 -11.63 0.83 27.50
CA CYS A 336 -12.22 1.12 28.81
C CYS A 336 -11.42 0.51 29.97
N SER A 337 -10.88 -0.70 29.80
CA SER A 337 -10.04 -1.34 30.81
C SER A 337 -8.73 -0.58 31.04
N ALA A 338 -8.08 -0.13 29.96
CA ALA A 338 -6.88 0.69 30.05
C ALA A 338 -7.17 2.04 30.74
N ALA A 339 -8.26 2.72 30.37
CA ALA A 339 -8.67 3.96 31.01
C ALA A 339 -8.95 3.78 32.52
N LYS A 340 -9.63 2.69 32.91
CA LYS A 340 -9.84 2.35 34.33
C LYS A 340 -8.53 2.10 35.09
N LEU A 341 -7.52 1.51 34.45
CA LEU A 341 -6.19 1.36 35.05
C LEU A 341 -5.49 2.71 35.22
N LEU A 342 -5.66 3.63 34.27
CA LEU A 342 -5.12 4.99 34.32
C LEU A 342 -5.73 5.81 35.47
N LEU A 343 -7.03 5.63 35.75
CA LEU A 343 -7.68 6.25 36.91
C LEU A 343 -7.03 5.88 38.26
N ARG A 344 -6.28 4.76 38.33
CA ARG A 344 -5.63 4.30 39.56
C ARG A 344 -4.24 4.93 39.78
N LYS A 345 -3.71 5.71 38.84
CA LYS A 345 -2.32 6.21 38.89
C LYS A 345 -2.12 7.50 39.71
N ASN A 346 -3.14 8.07 40.34
CA ASN A 346 -3.07 9.27 41.20
C ASN A 346 -2.32 10.46 40.55
N ASP A 347 -2.49 10.63 39.24
CA ASP A 347 -1.99 11.78 38.49
C ASP A 347 -3.19 12.56 37.92
N PRO A 348 -3.35 13.87 38.23
CA PRO A 348 -4.54 14.65 37.86
C PRO A 348 -4.80 14.72 36.34
N ASP A 349 -3.75 14.84 35.54
CA ASP A 349 -3.87 14.93 34.08
C ASP A 349 -4.23 13.57 33.48
N THR A 350 -3.60 12.50 33.95
CA THR A 350 -3.92 11.12 33.60
C THR A 350 -5.37 10.76 33.96
N GLU A 351 -5.85 11.21 35.12
CA GLU A 351 -7.24 10.99 35.55
C GLU A 351 -8.22 11.72 34.62
N ARG A 352 -7.92 12.96 34.24
CA ARG A 352 -8.72 13.75 33.29
C ARG A 352 -8.82 13.05 31.93
N PHE A 353 -7.70 12.57 31.39
CA PHE A 353 -7.70 11.84 30.11
C PHE A 353 -8.45 10.52 30.20
N ALA A 354 -8.29 9.78 31.30
CA ALA A 354 -9.01 8.53 31.50
C ALA A 354 -10.54 8.72 31.57
N ARG A 355 -11.02 9.79 32.24
CA ARG A 355 -12.45 10.14 32.26
C ARG A 355 -13.00 10.52 30.88
N LEU A 356 -12.19 11.22 30.07
CA LEU A 356 -12.56 11.60 28.71
C LEU A 356 -12.68 10.36 27.81
N ILE A 357 -11.71 9.44 27.86
CA ILE A 357 -11.74 8.18 27.13
C ILE A 357 -12.98 7.35 27.47
N LEU A 358 -13.33 7.23 28.76
CA LEU A 358 -14.54 6.50 29.18
C LEU A 358 -15.82 7.18 28.67
N THR A 359 -15.89 8.51 28.71
CA THR A 359 -17.06 9.26 28.22
C THR A 359 -17.27 9.08 26.72
N ASP A 360 -16.19 9.14 25.94
CA ASP A 360 -16.28 8.99 24.49
C ASP A 360 -16.53 7.53 24.07
N ALA A 361 -16.01 6.55 24.83
CA ALA A 361 -16.37 5.15 24.64
C ALA A 361 -17.86 4.89 24.87
N VAL A 362 -18.48 5.53 25.87
CA VAL A 362 -19.94 5.43 26.12
C VAL A 362 -20.71 5.99 24.93
N ARG A 363 -20.36 7.21 24.47
CA ARG A 363 -21.01 7.85 23.31
C ARG A 363 -20.89 7.03 22.04
N LEU A 364 -19.71 6.44 21.81
CA LEU A 364 -19.46 5.60 20.65
C LEU A 364 -20.37 4.36 20.66
N VAL A 365 -20.51 3.67 21.79
CA VAL A 365 -21.41 2.51 21.91
C VAL A 365 -22.87 2.92 21.68
N ASP A 366 -23.31 4.05 22.23
CA ASP A 366 -24.68 4.54 22.05
C ASP A 366 -24.97 4.90 20.59
N GLU A 367 -24.00 5.50 19.89
CA GLU A 367 -24.11 5.83 18.48
C GLU A 367 -24.12 4.58 17.59
N LEU A 368 -23.29 3.58 17.91
CA LEU A 368 -23.30 2.28 17.23
C LEU A 368 -24.63 1.53 17.41
N LYS A 369 -25.28 1.66 18.58
CA LYS A 369 -26.64 1.15 18.80
C LYS A 369 -27.68 1.94 18.00
N ARG A 370 -27.57 3.27 17.96
CA ARG A 370 -28.47 4.16 17.18
C ARG A 370 -28.44 3.84 15.69
N LEU A 371 -27.26 3.49 15.16
CA LEU A 371 -27.04 3.11 13.77
C LEU A 371 -27.39 1.65 13.47
N HIS A 372 -27.95 0.91 14.44
CA HIS A 372 -28.26 -0.52 14.33
C HIS A 372 -27.05 -1.41 13.97
N ILE A 373 -25.83 -0.95 14.27
CA ILE A 373 -24.59 -1.72 14.08
C ILE A 373 -24.38 -2.67 15.27
N LEU A 374 -24.77 -2.23 16.47
CA LEU A 374 -24.83 -3.05 17.67
C LEU A 374 -26.28 -3.30 18.09
N PRO A 375 -26.58 -4.48 18.66
CA PRO A 375 -27.90 -4.72 19.23
C PRO A 375 -28.17 -3.77 20.40
N PRO A 376 -29.43 -3.34 20.63
CA PRO A 376 -29.78 -2.49 21.77
C PRO A 376 -29.34 -3.08 23.12
N GLN A 377 -29.29 -4.41 23.22
CA GLN A 377 -28.88 -5.15 24.42
C GLN A 377 -27.35 -5.24 24.64
N ALA A 378 -26.51 -4.77 23.70
CA ALA A 378 -25.05 -4.83 23.86
C ALA A 378 -24.60 -4.09 25.14
N ILE A 379 -23.72 -4.70 25.92
CA ILE A 379 -23.24 -4.15 27.19
C ILE A 379 -22.33 -2.94 26.91
N ASN A 380 -22.50 -1.84 27.64
CA ASN A 380 -21.63 -0.68 27.53
C ASN A 380 -20.46 -0.79 28.53
N PRO A 381 -19.22 -1.08 28.09
CA PRO A 381 -18.09 -1.27 28.99
C PRO A 381 -17.65 0.03 29.68
N GLY A 382 -18.02 1.20 29.16
CA GLY A 382 -17.75 2.50 29.78
C GLY A 382 -18.66 2.83 30.96
N LEU A 383 -19.78 2.11 31.12
CA LEU A 383 -20.73 2.23 32.23
C LEU A 383 -20.61 1.11 33.27
N SER A 384 -19.82 0.08 32.98
CA SER A 384 -19.60 -1.02 33.92
C SER A 384 -18.71 -0.51 35.05
N ASP A 385 -19.01 -0.79 36.32
CA ASP A 385 -18.12 -0.47 37.45
C ASP A 385 -16.83 -1.32 37.41
#